data_AF-A0A534NCM5-F1
#
_entry.id   AF-A0A534NCM5-F1
#
_cell.length_a   1.000
_cell.length_b   1.000
_cell.length_c   1.000
_cell.angle_alpha   90.00
_cell.angle_beta   90.00
_cell.angle_gamma   90.00
#
_symmetry.space_group_name_H-M   'P 1'
#
loop_
_entity.id
_entity.type
_entity.pdbx_description
1 polymer ?
#
loop_
_entity_poly.entity_id
_entity_poly.type
_entity_poly.pdbx_seq_one_letter_code
_entity_poly.pdbx_strand_id
1 'polypeptide(L)'
;MLRIRLPLLLFFFALLFPSLCADGESPPNLTVGESGAYLYAFQGDESGTIAKLEQGEKLIPLAHAVGKGSWYMVKTGKGIIGWVKSSELREGNRPDKTLEETVSLPSSPPLSNDSPPVSVTPIQNGTTVSVEMNGSIVVVPVVLNRSLKTYMIMDTGSSFTTVSPTIAKKLGLRLGSRVSVLTANGTISVPLARLDSLKVGNAEVHGLLVTVQSFSPDPRVDGLLGLNFLSRFHTSIDSRRQALTLAPR
;
A
#
# COMPACT_ATOMS: atom_id res chain seq x y z
N MET A 1 43.03 1.50 -56.84
CA MET A 1 42.38 0.79 -55.73
C MET A 1 43.20 0.99 -54.47
N LEU A 2 42.81 1.92 -53.59
CA LEU A 2 43.56 2.25 -52.38
C LEU A 2 42.61 2.23 -51.19
N ARG A 3 42.75 1.23 -50.32
CA ARG A 3 41.95 1.04 -49.10
C ARG A 3 42.53 1.92 -47.98
N ILE A 4 41.82 2.97 -47.61
CA ILE A 4 42.11 3.78 -46.41
C ILE A 4 41.31 3.18 -45.25
N ARG A 5 42.01 2.76 -44.18
CA ARG A 5 41.40 2.43 -42.87
C ARG A 5 41.42 3.70 -42.00
N LEU A 6 40.26 4.13 -41.52
CA LEU A 6 40.10 5.21 -40.55
C LEU A 6 39.64 4.60 -39.21
N PRO A 7 40.20 4.98 -38.04
CA PRO A 7 39.79 4.40 -36.78
C PRO A 7 38.54 5.08 -36.21
N LEU A 8 37.72 4.24 -35.59
CA LEU A 8 36.50 4.51 -34.83
C LEU A 8 36.80 5.39 -33.61
N LEU A 9 36.39 6.67 -33.64
CA LEU A 9 36.38 7.54 -32.47
C LEU A 9 35.03 7.37 -31.76
N LEU A 10 35.01 6.66 -30.62
CA LEU A 10 33.86 6.61 -29.73
C LEU A 10 33.61 8.00 -29.12
N PHE A 11 32.52 8.66 -29.51
CA PHE A 11 31.97 9.80 -28.79
C PHE A 11 31.26 9.29 -27.53
N PHE A 12 31.88 9.50 -26.36
CA PHE A 12 31.25 9.30 -25.07
C PHE A 12 30.41 10.55 -24.75
N PHE A 13 29.16 10.56 -25.19
CA PHE A 13 28.22 11.64 -24.86
C PHE A 13 27.64 11.35 -23.46
N ALA A 14 28.33 11.86 -22.43
CA ALA A 14 27.83 11.87 -21.06
C ALA A 14 26.69 12.90 -20.95
N LEU A 15 25.45 12.47 -21.17
CA LEU A 15 24.27 13.23 -20.76
C LEU A 15 24.19 13.20 -19.23
N LEU A 16 24.64 14.30 -18.61
CA LEU A 16 24.19 14.69 -17.28
C LEU A 16 22.67 14.86 -17.33
N PHE A 17 21.92 13.92 -16.78
CA PHE A 17 20.54 14.15 -16.39
C PHE A 17 20.55 14.69 -14.95
N PRO A 18 20.03 15.89 -14.66
CA PRO A 18 19.73 16.25 -13.28
C PRO A 18 18.65 15.28 -12.80
N SER A 19 18.96 14.53 -11.75
CA SER A 19 17.96 13.76 -11.01
C SER A 19 16.92 14.74 -10.49
N LEU A 20 15.73 14.72 -11.10
CA LEU A 20 14.57 15.40 -10.55
C LEU A 20 14.18 14.62 -9.29
N CYS A 21 14.65 15.09 -8.13
CA CYS A 21 14.14 14.64 -6.85
C CYS A 21 12.64 14.88 -6.84
N ALA A 22 11.85 13.81 -6.82
CA ALA A 22 10.48 13.89 -6.35
C ALA A 22 10.57 14.04 -4.83
N ASP A 23 10.35 15.26 -4.35
CA ASP A 23 10.29 15.57 -2.93
C ASP A 23 9.33 14.60 -2.21
N GLY A 24 9.78 14.08 -1.08
CA GLY A 24 8.95 13.34 -0.13
C GLY A 24 7.96 14.31 0.51
N GLU A 25 6.87 14.61 -0.19
CA GLU A 25 5.79 15.43 0.34
C GLU A 25 5.06 14.62 1.42
N SER A 26 5.11 15.11 2.66
CA SER A 26 4.29 14.58 3.76
C SER A 26 2.82 14.61 3.33
N PRO A 27 2.02 13.62 3.72
CA PRO A 27 0.70 13.46 3.15
C PRO A 27 -0.17 14.64 3.65
N PRO A 28 -1.04 15.19 2.80
CA PRO A 28 -1.79 16.37 3.13
C PRO A 28 -2.65 16.15 4.38
N ASN A 29 -2.81 17.20 5.19
CA ASN A 29 -3.81 17.19 6.26
C ASN A 29 -5.19 17.27 5.59
N LEU A 30 -5.84 16.12 5.44
CA LEU A 30 -7.14 16.02 4.77
C LEU A 30 -8.29 16.19 5.76
N THR A 31 -9.17 17.15 5.49
CA THR A 31 -10.47 17.29 6.15
C THR A 31 -11.61 17.24 5.13
N VAL A 32 -12.76 16.77 5.56
CA VAL A 32 -13.96 16.74 4.71
C VAL A 32 -14.47 18.16 4.46
N GLY A 33 -14.80 18.47 3.20
CA GLY A 33 -15.32 19.76 2.76
C GLY A 33 -16.72 20.10 3.29
N GLU A 34 -17.20 21.29 2.96
CA GLU A 34 -18.44 21.86 3.53
C GLU A 34 -19.71 21.10 3.12
N SER A 35 -19.69 20.41 1.98
CA SER A 35 -20.82 19.62 1.50
C SER A 35 -20.87 18.19 2.08
N GLY A 36 -19.94 17.85 2.99
CA GLY A 36 -19.68 16.47 3.38
C GLY A 36 -18.96 15.69 2.27
N ALA A 37 -18.67 14.41 2.53
CA ALA A 37 -18.06 13.52 1.55
C ALA A 37 -18.67 12.12 1.65
N TYR A 38 -18.47 11.31 0.62
CA TYR A 38 -18.82 9.90 0.67
C TYR A 38 -17.56 9.04 0.72
N LEU A 39 -17.60 8.03 1.57
CA LEU A 39 -16.59 6.99 1.64
C LEU A 39 -17.04 5.81 0.78
N TYR A 40 -16.23 5.40 -0.18
CA TYR A 40 -16.54 4.40 -1.20
C TYR A 40 -15.70 3.14 -1.03
N ALA A 41 -16.25 1.99 -1.39
CA ALA A 41 -15.55 0.71 -1.33
C ALA A 41 -14.44 0.57 -2.40
N PHE A 42 -14.65 1.12 -3.59
CA PHE A 42 -13.67 1.15 -4.67
C PHE A 42 -13.73 2.48 -5.42
N GLN A 43 -12.73 2.75 -6.27
CA GLN A 43 -12.71 3.96 -7.09
C GLN A 43 -13.77 3.87 -8.19
N GLY A 44 -14.60 4.92 -8.31
CA GLY A 44 -15.57 5.06 -9.39
C GLY A 44 -16.97 5.42 -8.88
N ASP A 45 -17.75 6.06 -9.76
CA ASP A 45 -19.10 6.55 -9.43
C ASP A 45 -20.13 5.43 -9.22
N GLU A 46 -19.82 4.23 -9.70
CA GLU A 46 -20.64 3.02 -9.50
C GLU A 46 -20.32 2.28 -8.19
N SER A 47 -19.38 2.80 -7.38
CA SER A 47 -19.07 2.20 -6.08
C SER A 47 -20.21 2.43 -5.09
N GLY A 48 -20.61 1.36 -4.40
CA GLY A 48 -21.44 1.47 -3.20
C GLY A 48 -20.75 2.37 -2.15
N THR A 49 -21.55 3.16 -1.45
CA THR A 49 -21.08 4.01 -0.34
C THR A 49 -20.99 3.18 0.94
N ILE A 50 -19.83 3.23 1.59
CA ILE A 50 -19.57 2.61 2.90
C ILE A 50 -20.14 3.50 4.01
N ALA A 51 -19.93 4.82 3.89
CA ALA A 51 -20.37 5.80 4.87
C ALA A 51 -20.50 7.18 4.24
N LYS A 52 -21.33 8.02 4.84
CA LYS A 52 -21.28 9.48 4.64
C LYS A 52 -20.39 10.08 5.73
N LEU A 53 -19.52 10.99 5.33
CA LEU A 53 -18.60 11.69 6.22
C LEU A 53 -19.09 13.11 6.43
N GLU A 54 -18.97 13.59 7.67
CA GLU A 54 -19.44 14.92 8.07
C GLU A 54 -18.39 15.99 7.79
N GLN A 55 -18.83 17.23 7.59
CA GLN A 55 -17.96 18.37 7.38
C GLN A 55 -16.88 18.48 8.48
N GLY A 56 -15.64 18.74 8.06
CA GLY A 56 -14.53 18.95 8.98
C GLY A 56 -13.96 17.68 9.62
N GLU A 57 -14.52 16.50 9.31
CA GLU A 57 -13.96 15.23 9.78
C GLU A 57 -12.51 15.08 9.29
N LYS A 58 -11.60 14.81 10.23
CA LYS A 58 -10.18 14.62 9.93
C LYS A 58 -9.95 13.21 9.40
N LEU A 59 -9.26 13.12 8.27
CA LEU A 59 -8.99 11.89 7.57
C LEU A 59 -7.49 11.61 7.57
N ILE A 60 -7.13 10.35 7.81
CA ILE A 60 -5.74 9.91 7.72
C ILE A 60 -5.55 9.36 6.29
N PRO A 61 -4.86 10.07 5.39
CA PRO A 61 -4.53 9.53 4.07
C PRO A 61 -3.69 8.26 4.20
N LEU A 62 -4.11 7.22 3.49
CA LEU A 62 -3.41 5.94 3.37
C LEU A 62 -2.84 5.74 1.97
N ALA A 63 -3.56 6.21 0.94
CA ALA A 63 -3.07 6.20 -0.44
C ALA A 63 -3.71 7.32 -1.26
N HIS A 64 -3.03 7.72 -2.34
CA HIS A 64 -3.56 8.64 -3.34
C HIS A 64 -3.54 7.97 -4.72
N ALA A 65 -4.68 7.99 -5.41
CA ALA A 65 -4.84 7.42 -6.74
C ALA A 65 -5.20 8.52 -7.75
N VAL A 66 -4.42 8.56 -8.84
CA VAL A 66 -4.57 9.57 -9.90
C VAL A 66 -4.89 8.86 -11.23
N GLY A 67 -5.91 9.35 -11.95
CA GLY A 67 -6.39 8.70 -13.16
C GLY A 67 -7.65 9.35 -13.76
N LYS A 68 -8.75 8.59 -13.85
CA LYS A 68 -10.11 9.08 -14.21
C LYS A 68 -10.74 9.96 -13.11
N GLY A 69 -9.92 10.67 -12.35
CA GLY A 69 -10.24 11.36 -11.10
C GLY A 69 -9.06 11.32 -10.13
N SER A 70 -9.10 12.17 -9.11
CA SER A 70 -8.15 12.16 -7.99
C SER A 70 -8.88 11.63 -6.76
N TRP A 71 -8.36 10.56 -6.15
CA TRP A 71 -9.01 9.87 -5.04
C TRP A 71 -8.01 9.62 -3.92
N TYR A 72 -8.46 9.78 -2.67
CA TYR A 72 -7.70 9.38 -1.51
C TYR A 72 -8.32 8.13 -0.90
N MET A 73 -7.50 7.12 -0.62
CA MET A 73 -7.84 6.09 0.36
C MET A 73 -7.56 6.70 1.73
N VAL A 74 -8.56 6.72 2.60
CA VAL A 74 -8.47 7.36 3.91
C VAL A 74 -8.89 6.39 5.01
N LYS A 75 -8.36 6.61 6.21
CA LYS A 75 -8.87 6.05 7.46
C LYS A 75 -9.57 7.16 8.23
N THR A 76 -10.83 6.94 8.59
CA THR A 76 -11.58 7.86 9.46
C THR A 76 -11.09 7.76 10.91
N GLY A 77 -11.45 8.72 11.76
CA GLY A 77 -11.19 8.65 13.20
C GLY A 77 -11.80 7.41 13.88
N LYS A 78 -12.89 6.88 13.31
CA LYS A 78 -13.56 5.65 13.74
C LYS A 78 -12.89 4.37 13.19
N GLY A 79 -11.82 4.51 12.41
CA GLY A 79 -11.06 3.40 11.84
C GLY A 79 -11.64 2.78 10.58
N ILE A 80 -12.70 3.36 10.01
CA ILE A 80 -13.30 2.90 8.73
C ILE A 80 -12.39 3.35 7.59
N ILE A 81 -12.18 2.46 6.62
CA ILE A 81 -11.26 2.68 5.50
C ILE A 81 -12.03 2.63 4.19
N GLY A 82 -11.76 3.58 3.31
CA GLY A 82 -12.36 3.61 1.99
C GLY A 82 -11.84 4.77 1.14
N TRP A 83 -12.31 4.83 -0.10
CA TRP A 83 -11.96 5.85 -1.07
C TRP A 83 -12.84 7.09 -0.90
N VAL A 84 -12.27 8.28 -1.06
CA VAL A 84 -12.98 9.55 -1.08
C VAL A 84 -12.45 10.40 -2.24
N LYS A 85 -13.33 11.16 -2.91
CA LYS A 85 -12.91 12.02 -4.01
C LYS A 85 -12.10 13.19 -3.48
N SER A 86 -10.95 13.46 -4.09
CA SER A 86 -10.10 14.59 -3.72
C SER A 86 -10.82 15.94 -3.81
N SER A 87 -11.82 16.08 -4.69
CA SER A 87 -12.64 17.29 -4.82
C SER A 87 -13.56 17.54 -3.62
N GLU A 88 -13.82 16.52 -2.80
CA GLU A 88 -14.67 16.60 -1.61
C GLU A 88 -13.85 16.90 -0.33
N LEU A 89 -12.53 17.03 -0.47
CA LEU A 89 -11.61 17.26 0.64
C LEU A 89 -11.03 18.67 0.59
N ARG A 90 -10.71 19.20 1.77
CA ARG A 90 -9.89 20.40 1.94
C ARG A 90 -8.52 19.97 2.47
N GLU A 91 -7.47 20.45 1.81
CA GLU A 91 -6.11 20.34 2.32
C GLU A 91 -5.88 21.49 3.31
N GLY A 92 -5.62 21.15 4.57
CA GLY A 92 -5.31 22.14 5.60
C GLY A 92 -3.90 22.68 5.43
N ASN A 93 -3.75 24.01 5.48
CA ASN A 93 -2.43 24.62 5.66
C ASN A 93 -1.81 24.14 6.98
N ARG A 94 -0.52 23.80 6.92
CA ARG A 94 0.32 23.37 8.04
C ARG A 94 0.13 24.33 9.23
N PRO A 95 -0.35 23.88 10.41
CA PRO A 95 -0.14 24.66 11.60
C PRO A 95 1.35 24.66 11.89
N ASP A 96 1.91 25.87 12.05
CA ASP A 96 3.25 26.10 12.57
C ASP A 96 3.40 25.40 13.93
N LYS A 97 4.63 25.04 14.27
CA LYS A 97 4.99 24.23 15.44
C LYS A 97 4.26 24.66 16.71
N THR A 98 4.08 23.64 17.57
CA THR A 98 3.73 23.69 19.01
C THR A 98 2.27 23.33 19.27
N LEU A 99 2.04 22.08 19.69
CA LEU A 99 1.63 21.72 21.05
C LEU A 99 1.60 20.20 21.13
N GLU A 100 2.32 19.66 22.12
CA GLU A 100 2.24 18.26 22.51
C GLU A 100 0.82 17.95 22.97
N GLU A 101 0.15 17.01 22.32
CA GLU A 101 -1.02 16.36 22.89
C GLU A 101 -0.80 14.86 22.82
N THR A 102 -0.38 14.33 23.97
CA THR A 102 -0.20 12.91 24.26
C THR A 102 -1.55 12.21 24.16
N VAL A 103 -1.95 11.81 22.95
CA VAL A 103 -3.10 10.92 22.76
C VAL A 103 -2.61 9.49 22.94
N SER A 104 -2.85 8.95 24.13
CA SER A 104 -2.75 7.53 24.42
C SER A 104 -3.67 6.75 23.48
N LEU A 105 -3.07 5.99 22.56
CA LEU A 105 -3.77 4.99 21.74
C LEU A 105 -4.47 3.97 22.66
N PRO A 106 -5.70 3.51 22.36
CA PRO A 106 -6.23 2.32 23.01
C PRO A 106 -5.30 1.15 22.69
N SER A 107 -4.70 0.59 23.73
CA SER A 107 -3.86 -0.59 23.66
C SER A 107 -4.66 -1.74 23.06
N SER A 108 -4.21 -2.22 21.90
CA SER A 108 -4.61 -3.54 21.40
C SER A 108 -4.28 -4.59 22.49
N PRO A 109 -5.09 -5.65 22.65
CA PRO A 109 -4.77 -6.71 23.62
C PRO A 109 -3.36 -7.25 23.32
N PRO A 110 -2.57 -7.58 24.36
CA PRO A 110 -1.19 -7.97 24.17
C PRO A 110 -1.14 -9.26 23.35
N LEU A 111 -0.69 -9.16 22.10
CA LEU A 111 -0.03 -10.27 21.44
C LEU A 111 1.26 -10.52 22.23
N SER A 112 1.32 -11.67 22.89
CA SER A 112 2.45 -12.19 23.68
C SER A 112 3.81 -11.56 23.31
N ASN A 113 4.49 -11.00 24.31
CA ASN A 113 5.77 -10.26 24.27
C ASN A 113 7.00 -11.04 23.74
N ASP A 114 6.82 -12.14 23.02
CA ASP A 114 7.91 -13.05 22.61
C ASP A 114 8.17 -13.04 21.09
N SER A 115 7.65 -12.04 20.37
CA SER A 115 7.90 -11.86 18.94
C SER A 115 8.74 -10.61 18.69
N PRO A 116 9.79 -10.67 17.86
CA PRO A 116 10.54 -9.47 17.49
C PRO A 116 9.59 -8.42 16.88
N PRO A 117 9.84 -7.12 17.09
CA PRO A 117 8.97 -6.07 16.57
C PRO A 117 8.91 -6.11 15.05
N VAL A 118 7.74 -5.83 14.47
CA VAL A 118 7.60 -5.61 13.02
C VAL A 118 8.48 -4.42 12.66
N SER A 119 9.46 -4.63 11.80
CA SER A 119 10.40 -3.58 11.39
C SER A 119 10.30 -3.32 9.88
N VAL A 120 10.58 -2.08 9.48
CA VAL A 120 10.61 -1.66 8.08
C VAL A 120 12.07 -1.40 7.75
N THR A 121 12.57 -1.94 6.63
CA THR A 121 13.91 -1.56 6.15
C THR A 121 13.86 -0.08 5.75
N PRO A 122 14.73 0.79 6.30
CA PRO A 122 14.75 2.19 5.91
C PRO A 122 15.02 2.32 4.41
N ILE A 123 14.09 2.94 3.69
CA ILE A 123 14.27 3.35 2.30
C ILE A 123 14.57 4.85 2.29
N GLN A 124 15.71 5.26 1.74
CA GLN A 124 16.06 6.69 1.68
C GLN A 124 15.29 7.42 0.57
N ASN A 125 15.06 6.73 -0.55
CA ASN A 125 14.22 7.20 -1.66
C ASN A 125 13.08 6.20 -1.84
N GLY A 126 11.88 6.67 -2.15
CA GLY A 126 10.74 5.81 -2.46
C GLY A 126 11.05 4.83 -3.60
N THR A 127 10.31 3.73 -3.68
CA THR A 127 10.42 2.75 -4.77
C THR A 127 9.21 2.84 -5.67
N THR A 128 9.44 2.80 -6.98
CA THR A 128 8.37 2.67 -7.98
C THR A 128 8.51 1.32 -8.67
N VAL A 129 7.41 0.56 -8.77
CA VAL A 129 7.34 -0.73 -9.45
C VAL A 129 6.26 -0.70 -10.52
N SER A 130 6.51 -1.37 -11.65
CA SER A 130 5.47 -1.65 -12.63
C SER A 130 4.47 -2.66 -12.05
N VAL A 131 3.19 -2.39 -12.27
CA VAL A 131 2.07 -3.23 -11.81
C VAL A 131 1.17 -3.59 -12.98
N GLU A 132 0.47 -4.71 -12.91
CA GLU A 132 -0.59 -4.99 -13.87
C GLU A 132 -1.91 -4.42 -13.35
N MET A 133 -2.69 -3.81 -14.24
CA MET A 133 -4.02 -3.28 -13.91
C MET A 133 -5.08 -3.97 -14.74
N ASN A 134 -6.08 -4.53 -14.05
CA ASN A 134 -7.27 -5.11 -14.68
C ASN A 134 -8.51 -4.45 -14.07
N GLY A 135 -9.03 -3.43 -14.73
CA GLY A 135 -10.07 -2.56 -14.14
C GLY A 135 -9.54 -1.83 -12.91
N SER A 136 -10.19 -2.02 -11.76
CA SER A 136 -9.76 -1.48 -10.46
C SER A 136 -8.76 -2.37 -9.72
N ILE A 137 -8.46 -3.57 -10.23
CA ILE A 137 -7.55 -4.51 -9.59
C ILE A 137 -6.11 -4.15 -9.96
N VAL A 138 -5.28 -3.95 -8.94
CA VAL A 138 -3.84 -3.70 -9.07
C VAL A 138 -3.07 -4.93 -8.62
N VAL A 139 -2.34 -5.57 -9.53
CA VAL A 139 -1.53 -6.76 -9.27
C VAL A 139 -0.07 -6.35 -9.15
N VAL A 140 0.50 -6.61 -7.97
CA VAL A 140 1.82 -6.12 -7.55
C VAL A 140 2.81 -7.29 -7.50
N PRO A 141 3.98 -7.18 -8.16
CA PRO A 141 5.05 -8.15 -7.97
C PRO A 141 5.68 -7.98 -6.58
N VAL A 142 5.81 -9.09 -5.85
CA VAL A 142 6.36 -9.13 -4.50
C VAL A 142 7.43 -10.20 -4.36
N VAL A 143 8.28 -10.06 -3.33
CA VAL A 143 9.19 -11.12 -2.86
C VAL A 143 8.85 -11.45 -1.41
N LEU A 144 8.52 -12.71 -1.15
CA LEU A 144 8.20 -13.24 0.16
C LEU A 144 9.41 -14.01 0.72
N ASN A 145 9.72 -13.79 2.00
CA ASN A 145 10.87 -14.38 2.71
C ASN A 145 12.16 -14.34 1.88
N ARG A 146 12.41 -13.18 1.24
CA ARG A 146 13.59 -12.88 0.40
C ARG A 146 13.84 -13.78 -0.81
N SER A 147 13.01 -14.79 -1.08
CA SER A 147 13.29 -15.84 -2.05
C SER A 147 12.14 -16.10 -3.02
N LEU A 148 10.89 -16.08 -2.53
CA LEU A 148 9.74 -16.47 -3.33
C LEU A 148 9.15 -15.24 -4.03
N LYS A 149 9.41 -15.13 -5.33
CA LYS A 149 8.77 -14.12 -6.19
C LYS A 149 7.35 -14.57 -6.52
N THR A 150 6.38 -13.68 -6.33
CA THR A 150 4.99 -13.93 -6.73
C THR A 150 4.23 -12.61 -6.96
N TYR A 151 2.94 -12.69 -7.26
CA TYR A 151 2.04 -11.57 -7.46
C TYR A 151 0.94 -11.55 -6.41
N MET A 152 0.62 -10.35 -5.93
CA MET A 152 -0.45 -10.12 -4.96
C MET A 152 -1.37 -9.00 -5.44
N ILE A 153 -2.66 -9.11 -5.16
CA ILE A 153 -3.59 -8.00 -5.40
C ILE A 153 -3.44 -6.98 -4.28
N MET A 154 -3.27 -5.70 -4.62
CA MET A 154 -3.35 -4.63 -3.63
C MET A 154 -4.78 -4.52 -3.10
N ASP A 155 -4.95 -4.72 -1.79
CA ASP A 155 -6.26 -4.73 -1.14
C ASP A 155 -6.28 -3.80 0.08
N THR A 156 -6.75 -2.58 -0.14
CA THR A 156 -6.94 -1.57 0.90
C THR A 156 -8.14 -1.85 1.80
N GLY A 157 -9.02 -2.81 1.45
CA GLY A 157 -10.14 -3.24 2.27
C GLY A 157 -9.73 -4.27 3.34
N SER A 158 -8.54 -4.86 3.24
CA SER A 158 -8.06 -5.85 4.21
C SER A 158 -7.09 -5.26 5.22
N SER A 159 -7.37 -5.49 6.51
CA SER A 159 -6.44 -5.15 7.59
C SER A 159 -5.16 -6.00 7.55
N PHE A 160 -5.28 -7.27 7.14
CA PHE A 160 -4.16 -8.20 7.06
C PHE A 160 -3.78 -8.50 5.61
N THR A 161 -2.49 -8.50 5.33
CA THR A 161 -1.96 -9.20 4.16
C THR A 161 -2.36 -10.69 4.23
N THR A 162 -2.90 -11.21 3.14
CA THR A 162 -3.36 -12.59 3.02
C THR A 162 -2.44 -13.36 2.08
N VAL A 163 -2.08 -14.60 2.42
CA VAL A 163 -1.38 -15.52 1.51
C VAL A 163 -2.21 -16.78 1.27
N SER A 164 -2.04 -17.39 0.09
CA SER A 164 -2.69 -18.68 -0.21
C SER A 164 -2.15 -19.81 0.68
N PRO A 165 -2.92 -20.89 0.93
CA PRO A 165 -2.40 -22.09 1.58
C PRO A 165 -1.19 -22.69 0.86
N THR A 166 -1.15 -22.56 -0.48
CA THR A 166 -0.03 -22.98 -1.31
C THR A 166 1.24 -22.19 -0.99
N ILE A 167 1.16 -20.87 -0.87
CA ILE A 167 2.29 -20.02 -0.43
C ILE A 167 2.72 -20.37 0.99
N ALA A 168 1.77 -20.50 1.91
CA ALA A 168 2.08 -20.85 3.30
C ALA A 168 2.84 -22.18 3.39
N LYS A 169 2.42 -23.18 2.60
CA LYS A 169 3.11 -24.48 2.49
C LYS A 169 4.49 -24.34 1.85
N LYS A 170 4.61 -23.63 0.72
CA LYS A 170 5.89 -23.42 0.01
C LYS A 170 6.94 -22.74 0.89
N LEU A 171 6.51 -21.79 1.72
CA LEU A 171 7.38 -21.04 2.64
C LEU A 171 7.58 -21.74 4.00
N GLY A 172 6.91 -22.88 4.24
CA GLY A 172 7.00 -23.59 5.52
C GLY A 172 6.45 -22.78 6.71
N LEU A 173 5.46 -21.91 6.47
CA LEU A 173 4.92 -21.04 7.50
C LEU A 173 4.23 -21.85 8.60
N ARG A 174 4.55 -21.52 9.86
CA ARG A 174 3.86 -22.11 11.02
C ARG A 174 2.53 -21.41 11.22
N LEU A 175 1.44 -22.16 11.08
CA LEU A 175 0.09 -21.68 11.37
C LEU A 175 -0.10 -21.58 12.89
N GLY A 176 -0.46 -20.40 13.36
CA GLY A 176 -0.70 -20.10 14.77
C GLY A 176 -2.18 -20.02 15.10
N SER A 177 -2.51 -19.09 16.01
CA SER A 177 -3.90 -18.81 16.39
C SER A 177 -4.74 -18.39 15.19
N ARG A 178 -6.05 -18.59 15.31
CA ARG A 178 -7.01 -18.14 14.31
C ARG A 178 -7.56 -16.77 14.71
N VAL A 179 -7.91 -15.98 13.71
CA VAL A 179 -8.57 -14.68 13.86
C VAL A 179 -9.85 -14.65 13.05
N SER A 180 -10.84 -13.91 13.55
CA SER A 180 -12.06 -13.61 12.80
C SER A 180 -11.80 -12.44 11.85
N VAL A 181 -12.08 -12.64 10.56
CA VAL A 181 -11.92 -11.63 9.51
C VAL A 181 -13.27 -11.41 8.84
N LEU A 182 -13.66 -10.14 8.68
CA LEU A 182 -14.83 -9.77 7.89
C LEU A 182 -14.46 -9.80 6.40
N THR A 183 -15.24 -10.52 5.61
CA THR A 183 -15.11 -10.58 4.15
C THR A 183 -16.43 -10.19 3.48
N ALA A 184 -16.42 -10.06 2.16
CA ALA A 184 -17.65 -9.84 1.38
C ALA A 184 -18.69 -10.96 1.58
N ASN A 185 -18.25 -12.18 1.92
CA ASN A 185 -19.12 -13.34 2.16
C ASN A 185 -19.45 -13.54 3.65
N GLY A 186 -19.19 -12.53 4.49
CA GLY A 186 -19.39 -12.57 5.93
C GLY A 186 -18.11 -12.84 6.72
N THR A 187 -18.28 -13.08 8.02
CA THR A 187 -17.17 -13.29 8.94
C THR A 187 -16.70 -14.74 8.91
N ILE A 188 -15.40 -14.94 8.71
CA ILE A 188 -14.76 -16.25 8.71
C ILE A 188 -13.63 -16.30 9.73
N SER A 189 -13.38 -17.47 10.29
CA SER A 189 -12.20 -17.73 11.12
C SER A 189 -11.07 -18.23 10.22
N VAL A 190 -9.91 -17.59 10.24
CA VAL A 190 -8.74 -17.95 9.42
C VAL A 190 -7.47 -18.03 10.29
N PRO A 191 -6.54 -18.95 10.00
CA PRO A 191 -5.27 -19.05 10.72
C PRO A 191 -4.37 -17.83 10.42
N LEU A 192 -3.65 -17.37 11.44
CA LEU A 192 -2.52 -16.46 11.30
C LEU A 192 -1.23 -17.24 11.06
N ALA A 193 -0.31 -16.61 10.37
CA ALA A 193 1.08 -17.01 10.29
C ALA A 193 1.97 -15.77 10.36
N ARG A 194 3.26 -15.99 10.61
CA ARG A 194 4.26 -14.92 10.53
C ARG A 194 5.09 -15.10 9.29
N LEU A 195 5.21 -14.03 8.52
CA LEU A 195 6.06 -13.93 7.35
C LEU A 195 7.36 -13.22 7.75
N ASP A 196 8.50 -13.80 7.41
CA ASP A 196 9.82 -13.24 7.78
C ASP A 196 10.04 -11.91 7.09
N SER A 197 9.78 -11.83 5.77
CA SER A 197 9.78 -10.56 5.06
C SER A 197 8.81 -10.53 3.88
N LEU A 198 8.28 -9.34 3.61
CA LEU A 198 7.55 -9.00 2.39
C LEU A 198 8.23 -7.81 1.75
N LYS A 199 8.62 -7.94 0.48
CA LYS A 199 9.26 -6.88 -0.29
C LYS A 199 8.48 -6.53 -1.56
N VAL A 200 8.29 -5.24 -1.80
CA VAL A 200 7.80 -4.65 -3.06
C VAL A 200 8.87 -3.68 -3.56
N GLY A 201 9.52 -3.98 -4.69
CA GLY A 201 10.67 -3.20 -5.16
C GLY A 201 11.79 -3.15 -4.10
N ASN A 202 12.08 -1.97 -3.58
CA ASN A 202 13.02 -1.76 -2.47
C ASN A 202 12.35 -1.61 -1.09
N ALA A 203 11.03 -1.54 -1.02
CA ALA A 203 10.28 -1.41 0.23
C ALA A 203 10.08 -2.79 0.87
N GLU A 204 10.67 -3.01 2.05
CA GLU A 204 10.63 -4.30 2.74
C GLU A 204 10.14 -4.16 4.19
N VAL A 205 9.23 -5.04 4.58
CA VAL A 205 8.71 -5.13 5.96
C VAL A 205 9.01 -6.53 6.50
N HIS A 206 9.57 -6.60 7.70
CA HIS A 206 9.97 -7.84 8.37
C HIS A 206 9.00 -8.23 9.49
N GLY A 207 8.81 -9.53 9.68
CA GLY A 207 7.98 -10.07 10.76
C GLY A 207 6.49 -9.76 10.61
N LEU A 208 6.00 -9.67 9.38
CA LEU A 208 4.62 -9.30 9.07
C LEU A 208 3.66 -10.45 9.45
N LEU A 209 2.60 -10.15 10.19
CA LEU A 209 1.50 -11.10 10.39
C LEU A 209 0.68 -11.22 9.11
N VAL A 210 0.40 -12.45 8.69
CA VAL A 210 -0.44 -12.73 7.51
C VAL A 210 -1.55 -13.69 7.88
N THR A 211 -2.70 -13.57 7.23
CA THR A 211 -3.76 -14.59 7.27
C THR A 211 -3.51 -15.62 6.16
N VAL A 212 -3.90 -16.87 6.39
CA VAL A 212 -3.80 -17.93 5.38
C VAL A 212 -5.19 -18.40 5.00
N GLN A 213 -5.61 -18.10 3.78
CA GLN A 213 -6.93 -18.45 3.25
C GLN A 213 -6.92 -18.47 1.72
N SER A 214 -7.87 -19.19 1.13
CA SER A 214 -8.14 -19.09 -0.31
C SER A 214 -8.95 -17.82 -0.59
N PHE A 215 -8.49 -16.99 -1.52
CA PHE A 215 -9.06 -15.65 -1.77
C PHE A 215 -9.39 -15.38 -3.25
N SER A 216 -8.85 -16.16 -4.20
CA SER A 216 -9.06 -15.96 -5.63
C SER A 216 -9.11 -17.31 -6.37
N PRO A 217 -9.94 -17.46 -7.41
CA PRO A 217 -9.85 -18.57 -8.34
C PRO A 217 -8.72 -18.41 -9.39
N ASP A 218 -8.14 -17.20 -9.55
CA ASP A 218 -7.02 -16.98 -10.48
C ASP A 218 -5.72 -17.55 -9.90
N PRO A 219 -5.12 -18.60 -10.51
CA PRO A 219 -3.92 -19.24 -9.99
C PRO A 219 -2.65 -18.37 -10.15
N ARG A 220 -2.72 -17.23 -10.85
CA ARG A 220 -1.58 -16.33 -11.06
C ARG A 220 -1.35 -15.39 -9.89
N VAL A 221 -2.34 -15.22 -9.01
CA VAL A 221 -2.26 -14.36 -7.83
C VAL A 221 -2.21 -15.25 -6.59
N ASP A 222 -1.26 -14.97 -5.72
CA ASP A 222 -0.90 -15.80 -4.57
C ASP A 222 -1.20 -15.15 -3.21
N GLY A 223 -1.69 -13.90 -3.23
CA GLY A 223 -2.21 -13.26 -2.03
C GLY A 223 -2.89 -11.92 -2.24
N LEU A 224 -3.31 -11.33 -1.12
CA LEU A 224 -3.78 -9.94 -1.00
C LEU A 224 -2.76 -9.14 -0.19
N LEU A 225 -2.32 -8.01 -0.72
CA LEU A 225 -1.43 -7.07 -0.05
C LEU A 225 -2.27 -6.09 0.76
N GLY A 226 -2.32 -6.31 2.07
CA GLY A 226 -3.22 -5.60 2.97
C GLY A 226 -2.59 -4.38 3.64
N LEU A 227 -3.41 -3.69 4.43
CA LEU A 227 -3.04 -2.44 5.09
C LEU A 227 -1.92 -2.57 6.10
N ASN A 228 -1.73 -3.72 6.74
CA ASN A 228 -0.62 -3.93 7.66
C ASN A 228 0.77 -3.81 7.00
N PHE A 229 0.83 -3.97 5.67
CA PHE A 229 1.98 -3.62 4.84
C PHE A 229 1.85 -2.21 4.26
N LEU A 230 0.75 -1.93 3.54
CA LEU A 230 0.60 -0.68 2.76
C LEU A 230 0.70 0.59 3.63
N SER A 231 0.14 0.55 4.85
CA SER A 231 0.17 1.69 5.78
C SER A 231 1.56 2.02 6.32
N ARG A 232 2.60 1.22 6.03
CA ARG A 232 3.99 1.52 6.40
C ARG A 232 4.65 2.54 5.47
N PHE A 233 4.03 2.84 4.34
CA PHE A 233 4.56 3.70 3.30
C PHE A 233 3.54 4.77 2.91
N HIS A 234 4.02 5.87 2.32
CA HIS A 234 3.20 6.70 1.45
C HIS A 234 2.98 5.95 0.13
N THR A 235 1.72 5.56 -0.12
CA THR A 235 1.37 4.73 -1.27
C THR A 235 0.68 5.56 -2.35
N SER A 236 1.18 5.50 -3.59
CA SER A 236 0.58 6.17 -4.74
C SER A 236 0.45 5.22 -5.93
N ILE A 237 -0.66 5.30 -6.65
CA ILE A 237 -0.92 4.49 -7.86
C ILE A 237 -1.09 5.43 -9.06
N ASP A 238 -0.25 5.25 -10.08
CA ASP A 238 -0.40 5.89 -11.38
C ASP A 238 -1.01 4.90 -12.37
N SER A 239 -2.30 5.10 -12.66
CA SER A 239 -3.07 4.24 -13.55
C SER A 239 -2.66 4.33 -15.02
N ARG A 240 -2.13 5.47 -15.46
CA ARG A 240 -1.71 5.66 -16.85
C ARG A 240 -0.36 5.00 -17.11
N ARG A 241 0.55 5.10 -16.15
CA ARG A 241 1.89 4.51 -16.22
C ARG A 241 1.93 3.07 -15.72
N GLN A 242 0.81 2.55 -15.22
CA GLN A 242 0.71 1.24 -14.57
C GLN A 242 1.81 1.05 -13.53
N ALA A 243 1.89 2.00 -12.60
CA ALA A 243 2.96 2.08 -11.61
C ALA A 243 2.43 2.23 -10.19
N LEU A 244 3.09 1.55 -9.24
CA LEU A 244 2.90 1.71 -7.80
C LEU A 244 4.16 2.34 -7.21
N THR A 245 3.98 3.43 -6.47
CA THR A 245 5.05 4.09 -5.71
C THR A 245 4.83 3.90 -4.21
N LEU A 246 5.88 3.48 -3.51
CA LEU A 246 5.95 3.36 -2.06
C LEU A 246 7.09 4.23 -1.53
N ALA A 247 6.77 5.32 -0.85
CA ALA A 247 7.73 6.24 -0.25
C ALA A 247 7.79 6.11 1.28
N PRO A 248 8.94 6.42 1.92
CA PRO A 248 9.04 6.48 3.37
C PRO A 248 8.04 7.49 3.97
N ARG A 249 7.69 7.28 5.24
CA ARG A 249 6.81 8.18 5.99
C ARG A 249 7.56 9.33 6.64
#